data_AF-R4LJ30-F1
#
_entry.id   AF-R4LJ30-F1
#
_cell.length_a   1.000
_cell.length_b   1.000
_cell.length_c   1.000
_cell.angle_alpha   90.00
_cell.angle_beta   90.00
_cell.angle_gamma   90.00
#
_symmetry.space_group_name_H-M   'P 1'
#
loop_
_entity.id
_entity.type
_entity.pdbx_description
1 polymer ?
#
loop_
_entity_poly.entity_id
_entity_poly.type
_entity_poly.pdbx_seq_one_letter_code
_entity_poly.pdbx_strand_id
1 'polypeptide(L)'
;MTDDYVAQRYVHLRRAAFLMCGDWTRAGAAARATLARALTEADVGDLDLWAYADLMAAFKPEHGRREHVFVAPGEAGAADTGAALSDVWTVLVLDALRRLPPKCRAVLVLHHFCHLSVVDTADVLGLDAGKVTEYEADGLAAFAGLLAATQPAGAR
;
A
#
# COMPACT_ATOMS: atom_id res chain seq x y z
N MET A 1 13.02 -20.08 9.46
CA MET A 1 12.33 -18.79 9.66
C MET A 1 11.89 -18.71 11.12
N THR A 2 12.37 -17.74 11.90
CA THR A 2 12.12 -17.62 13.35
C THR A 2 10.77 -16.95 13.61
N ASP A 3 10.11 -17.23 14.75
CA ASP A 3 8.83 -16.63 15.15
C ASP A 3 8.85 -15.08 15.13
N ASP A 4 9.98 -14.49 15.54
CA ASP A 4 10.19 -13.04 15.55
C ASP A 4 10.19 -12.42 14.14
N TYR A 5 10.72 -13.15 13.14
CA TYR A 5 10.68 -12.71 11.74
C TYR A 5 9.23 -12.63 11.24
N VAL A 6 8.41 -13.64 11.57
CA VAL A 6 6.99 -13.68 11.17
C VAL A 6 6.23 -12.51 11.79
N ALA A 7 6.47 -12.24 13.08
CA ALA A 7 5.82 -11.15 13.80
C ALA A 7 6.18 -9.78 13.21
N GLN A 8 7.47 -9.51 12.97
CA GLN A 8 7.92 -8.26 12.37
C GLN A 8 7.38 -8.11 10.94
N ARG A 9 7.52 -9.15 10.11
CA ARG A 9 7.10 -9.11 8.71
C ARG A 9 5.59 -8.94 8.57
N TYR A 10 4.80 -9.51 9.47
CA TYR A 10 3.35 -9.32 9.49
C TYR A 10 2.96 -7.86 9.65
N VAL A 11 3.62 -7.12 10.55
CA VAL A 11 3.33 -5.70 10.78
C VAL A 11 3.60 -4.87 9.53
N HIS A 12 4.74 -5.10 8.87
CA HIS A 12 5.11 -4.39 7.64
C HIS A 12 4.15 -4.70 6.49
N LEU A 13 3.86 -5.98 6.23
CA LEU A 13 2.93 -6.39 5.17
C LEU A 13 1.51 -5.89 5.42
N ARG A 14 1.03 -5.95 6.66
CA ARG A 14 -0.31 -5.46 7.02
C ARG A 14 -0.44 -3.96 6.82
N ARG A 15 0.58 -3.16 7.17
CA ARG A 15 0.58 -1.71 6.93
C ARG A 15 0.63 -1.40 5.43
N ALA A 16 1.50 -2.06 4.66
CA ALA A 16 1.54 -1.88 3.21
C ALA A 16 0.20 -2.23 2.54
N ALA A 17 -0.42 -3.35 2.95
CA ALA A 17 -1.72 -3.76 2.49
C ALA A 17 -2.82 -2.75 2.85
N PHE A 18 -2.76 -2.17 4.06
CA PHE A 18 -3.68 -1.12 4.49
C PHE A 18 -3.57 0.13 3.62
N LEU A 19 -2.36 0.54 3.21
CA LEU A 19 -2.18 1.67 2.29
C LEU A 19 -2.80 1.40 0.90
N MET A 20 -2.96 0.13 0.52
CA MET A 20 -3.58 -0.26 -0.74
C MET A 20 -5.12 -0.33 -0.67
N CYS A 21 -5.71 -0.81 0.42
CA CYS A 21 -7.16 -1.02 0.51
C CYS A 21 -7.90 -0.07 1.48
N GLY A 22 -7.21 0.47 2.47
CA GLY A 22 -7.75 1.30 3.55
C GLY A 22 -8.67 0.56 4.53
N ASP A 23 -8.59 -0.77 4.59
CA ASP A 23 -9.36 -1.64 5.48
C ASP A 23 -8.42 -2.58 6.24
N TRP A 24 -8.39 -2.47 7.57
CA TRP A 24 -7.49 -3.26 8.42
C TRP A 24 -7.79 -4.76 8.44
N THR A 25 -9.05 -5.14 8.24
CA THR A 25 -9.49 -6.54 8.18
C THR A 25 -9.01 -7.16 6.89
N ARG A 26 -9.27 -6.50 5.75
CA ARG A 26 -8.78 -6.94 4.43
C ARG A 26 -7.26 -6.97 4.37
N ALA A 27 -6.60 -5.94 4.92
CA ALA A 27 -5.15 -5.86 5.00
C ALA A 27 -4.54 -6.99 5.83
N GLY A 28 -5.11 -7.27 7.01
CA GLY A 28 -4.66 -8.36 7.88
C GLY A 28 -4.86 -9.74 7.23
N ALA A 29 -5.96 -9.93 6.50
CA ALA A 29 -6.19 -11.16 5.74
C ALA A 29 -5.17 -11.36 4.62
N ALA A 30 -4.90 -10.32 3.82
CA ALA A 30 -3.90 -10.36 2.76
C ALA A 30 -2.49 -10.65 3.30
N ALA A 31 -2.09 -9.97 4.38
CA ALA A 31 -0.78 -10.16 5.00
C ALA A 31 -0.59 -11.57 5.56
N ARG A 32 -1.60 -12.12 6.27
CA ARG A 32 -1.56 -13.51 6.76
C ARG A 32 -1.48 -14.52 5.63
N ALA A 33 -2.26 -14.32 4.57
CA ALA A 33 -2.24 -15.22 3.41
C ALA A 33 -0.88 -15.20 2.70
N THR A 34 -0.27 -14.03 2.56
CA THR A 34 1.07 -13.84 2.00
C THR A 34 2.12 -14.59 2.84
N LEU A 35 2.11 -14.39 4.17
CA LEU A 35 3.04 -15.07 5.06
C LEU A 35 2.87 -16.59 5.09
N ALA A 36 1.64 -17.08 5.02
CA ALA A 36 1.37 -18.51 4.96
C ALA A 36 1.99 -19.15 3.71
N ARG A 37 1.93 -18.46 2.56
CA ARG A 37 2.61 -18.91 1.33
C ARG A 37 4.14 -18.74 1.41
N ALA A 38 4.62 -17.64 2.02
CA ALA A 38 6.05 -17.40 2.23
C ALA A 38 6.71 -18.53 3.05
N LEU A 39 5.99 -19.07 4.03
CA LEU A 39 6.47 -20.18 4.87
C LEU A 39 6.61 -21.51 4.12
N THR A 40 5.89 -21.68 3.00
CA THR A 40 5.97 -22.87 2.16
C THR A 40 6.95 -22.74 1.00
N GLU A 41 7.36 -21.51 0.70
CA GLU A 41 8.24 -21.20 -0.41
C GLU A 41 9.71 -21.32 0.02
N ALA A 42 10.40 -22.35 -0.47
CA ALA A 42 11.74 -22.72 0.01
C ALA A 42 12.88 -22.26 -0.90
N ASP A 43 12.58 -21.80 -2.13
CA ASP A 43 13.58 -21.63 -3.20
C ASP A 43 13.57 -20.23 -3.82
N VAL A 44 13.23 -19.22 -3.03
CA VAL A 44 13.22 -17.82 -3.48
C VAL A 44 14.46 -17.10 -2.97
N GLY A 45 15.18 -16.44 -3.88
CA GLY A 45 16.41 -15.70 -3.56
C GLY A 45 16.19 -14.56 -2.55
N ASP A 46 15.13 -13.78 -2.73
CA ASP A 46 14.71 -12.72 -1.80
C ASP A 46 13.23 -12.90 -1.41
N LEU A 47 13.01 -13.46 -0.22
CA LEU A 47 11.69 -13.75 0.32
C LEU A 47 10.87 -12.47 0.58
N ASP A 48 11.53 -11.35 0.84
CA ASP A 48 10.88 -10.08 1.15
C ASP A 48 10.28 -9.46 -0.11
N LEU A 49 11.06 -9.45 -1.20
CA LEU A 49 10.64 -9.03 -2.53
C LEU A 49 9.49 -9.89 -3.04
N TRP A 50 9.59 -11.20 -2.90
CA TRP A 50 8.52 -12.13 -3.28
C TRP A 50 7.25 -11.90 -2.46
N ALA A 51 7.37 -11.66 -1.14
CA ALA A 51 6.22 -11.39 -0.30
C ALA A 51 5.51 -10.08 -0.70
N TYR A 52 6.26 -9.04 -1.09
CA TYR A 52 5.66 -7.82 -1.62
C TYR A 52 4.99 -8.03 -2.98
N ALA A 53 5.58 -8.83 -3.87
CA ALA A 53 4.98 -9.17 -5.16
C ALA A 53 3.66 -9.93 -5.00
N ASP A 54 3.66 -10.97 -4.17
CA ASP A 54 2.49 -11.77 -3.85
C ASP A 54 1.39 -10.94 -3.16
N LEU A 55 1.79 -10.03 -2.25
CA LEU A 55 0.85 -9.10 -1.62
C LEU A 55 0.22 -8.13 -2.64
N MET A 56 1.03 -7.53 -3.52
CA MET A 56 0.56 -6.56 -4.51
C MET A 56 -0.32 -7.22 -5.59
N ALA A 57 -0.06 -8.49 -5.92
CA ALA A 57 -0.92 -9.28 -6.80
C ALA A 57 -2.36 -9.37 -6.27
N ALA A 58 -2.56 -9.44 -4.95
CA ALA A 58 -3.90 -9.48 -4.32
C ALA A 58 -4.69 -8.15 -4.46
N PHE A 59 -4.03 -7.07 -4.87
CA PHE A 59 -4.63 -5.75 -5.07
C PHE A 59 -4.64 -5.31 -6.55
N LYS A 60 -4.19 -6.18 -7.46
CA LYS A 60 -4.28 -5.91 -8.89
C LYS A 60 -5.76 -5.94 -9.31
N PRO A 61 -6.26 -4.89 -9.99
CA PRO A 61 -7.64 -4.91 -10.47
C PRO A 61 -7.81 -6.06 -11.46
N GLU A 62 -8.78 -6.95 -11.22
CA GLU A 62 -9.17 -7.96 -12.20
C GLU A 62 -9.62 -7.26 -13.48
N HIS A 63 -9.07 -7.66 -14.63
CA HIS A 63 -9.40 -7.08 -15.94
C HIS A 63 -10.92 -7.13 -16.15
N GLY A 64 -11.58 -5.98 -16.02
CA GLY A 64 -13.03 -5.84 -16.19
C GLY A 64 -13.78 -5.20 -15.02
N ARG A 65 -13.17 -5.11 -13.82
CA ARG A 65 -13.79 -4.43 -12.68
C ARG A 65 -13.12 -3.06 -12.51
N ARG A 66 -13.70 -2.03 -13.15
CA ARG A 66 -13.51 -0.65 -12.68
C ARG A 66 -14.00 -0.66 -11.23
N GLU A 67 -13.09 -0.66 -10.27
CA GLU A 67 -13.45 -0.57 -8.85
C GLU A 67 -14.03 0.84 -8.61
N HIS A 68 -15.31 1.00 -8.93
CA HIS A 68 -16.18 1.99 -8.32
C HIS A 68 -16.49 1.49 -6.91
N VAL A 69 -15.49 1.45 -6.04
CA VAL A 69 -15.72 1.27 -4.60
C VAL A 69 -14.80 2.20 -3.85
N PHE A 70 -15.10 3.49 -3.97
CA PHE A 70 -14.91 4.43 -2.88
C PHE A 70 -16.29 4.94 -2.46
N VAL A 71 -17.13 4.01 -2.03
CA VAL A 71 -18.13 4.33 -1.02
C VAL A 71 -17.30 4.70 0.21
N ALA A 72 -17.33 5.99 0.58
CA ALA A 72 -16.94 6.39 1.92
C ALA A 72 -17.63 5.43 2.89
N PRO A 73 -16.91 4.69 3.75
CA PRO A 73 -17.57 3.94 4.79
C PRO A 73 -18.31 4.97 5.64
N GLY A 74 -19.64 5.01 5.51
CA GLY A 74 -20.47 5.55 6.56
C GLY A 74 -20.09 4.80 7.82
N GLU A 75 -19.55 5.53 8.80
CA GLU A 75 -19.40 5.15 10.20
C GLU A 75 -19.23 3.64 10.46
N ALA A 76 -18.22 3.02 9.84
CA ALA A 76 -17.92 1.62 10.08
C ALA A 76 -16.99 1.51 11.29
N GLY A 77 -17.61 1.48 12.48
CA GLY A 77 -17.13 0.81 13.69
C GLY A 77 -15.70 1.13 14.14
N ALA A 78 -15.58 1.92 15.20
CA ALA A 78 -14.40 1.97 16.05
C ALA A 78 -14.10 0.57 16.63
N ALA A 79 -13.39 -0.26 15.88
CA ALA A 79 -12.85 -1.52 16.35
C ALA A 79 -11.32 -1.42 16.27
N ASP A 80 -10.76 -1.13 17.44
CA ASP A 80 -9.34 -1.13 17.78
C ASP A 80 -8.49 -0.04 17.09
N THR A 81 -8.81 1.21 17.44
CA THR A 81 -7.95 2.36 17.18
C THR A 81 -6.66 2.22 17.99
N GLY A 82 -5.67 1.54 17.44
CA GLY A 82 -4.29 1.60 17.92
C GLY A 82 -3.72 3.02 17.71
N ALA A 83 -4.12 3.95 18.58
CA ALA A 83 -3.42 5.18 19.01
C ALA A 83 -2.73 6.10 17.96
N ALA A 84 -3.06 6.08 16.66
CA ALA A 84 -2.26 6.81 15.66
C ALA A 84 -3.01 7.58 14.56
N LEU A 85 -4.31 7.86 14.70
CA LEU A 85 -5.05 8.77 13.80
C LEU A 85 -5.50 10.05 14.51
N SER A 86 -4.70 10.55 15.46
CA SER A 86 -4.99 11.82 16.14
C SER A 86 -4.59 13.05 15.34
N ASP A 87 -3.84 12.88 14.25
CA ASP A 87 -3.41 13.98 13.40
C ASP A 87 -4.32 14.06 12.15
N VAL A 88 -4.96 15.21 11.98
CA VAL A 88 -5.73 15.55 10.78
C VAL A 88 -4.88 15.33 9.53
N TRP A 89 -3.57 15.59 9.61
CA TRP A 89 -2.63 15.38 8.52
C TRP A 89 -2.56 13.91 8.07
N THR A 90 -2.57 12.95 9.00
CA THR A 90 -2.54 11.52 8.66
C THR A 90 -3.81 11.10 7.92
N VAL A 91 -4.96 11.62 8.32
CA VAL A 91 -6.24 11.35 7.63
C VAL A 91 -6.21 11.91 6.21
N LEU A 92 -5.70 13.14 6.04
CA LEU A 92 -5.56 13.79 4.73
C LEU A 92 -4.61 13.02 3.80
N VAL A 93 -3.46 12.59 4.31
CA VAL A 93 -2.49 11.77 3.57
C VAL A 93 -3.10 10.45 3.11
N LEU A 94 -3.83 9.77 4.01
CA LEU A 94 -4.47 8.50 3.66
C LEU A 94 -5.59 8.68 2.63
N ASP A 95 -6.39 9.75 2.72
CA ASP A 95 -7.41 10.07 1.71
C ASP A 95 -6.77 10.37 0.35
N ALA A 96 -5.74 11.21 0.32
CA ALA A 96 -5.03 11.56 -0.90
C ALA A 96 -4.39 10.32 -1.55
N LEU A 97 -3.72 9.44 -0.78
CA LEU A 97 -3.17 8.19 -1.30
C LEU A 97 -4.26 7.29 -1.90
N ARG A 98 -5.43 7.23 -1.26
CA ARG A 98 -6.56 6.39 -1.70
C ARG A 98 -7.15 6.83 -3.04
N ARG A 99 -7.07 8.12 -3.36
CA ARG A 99 -7.57 8.71 -4.61
C ARG A 99 -6.60 8.60 -5.79
N LEU A 100 -5.36 8.13 -5.55
CA LEU A 100 -4.38 7.94 -6.62
C LEU A 100 -4.74 6.76 -7.54
N PRO A 101 -4.29 6.79 -8.81
CA PRO A 101 -4.34 5.63 -9.68
C PRO A 101 -3.67 4.41 -9.02
N PRO A 102 -4.22 3.19 -9.15
CA PRO A 102 -3.72 2.01 -8.43
C PRO A 102 -2.24 1.73 -8.62
N LYS A 103 -1.70 1.96 -9.82
CA LYS A 103 -0.28 1.74 -10.13
C LYS A 103 0.62 2.79 -9.47
N CYS A 104 0.27 4.07 -9.55
CA CYS A 104 0.98 5.14 -8.85
C CYS A 104 1.00 4.89 -7.34
N ARG A 105 -0.15 4.52 -6.76
CA ARG A 105 -0.24 4.17 -5.34
C ARG A 105 0.68 3.01 -4.97
N ALA A 106 0.68 1.94 -5.76
CA ALA A 106 1.54 0.78 -5.52
C ALA A 106 3.03 1.15 -5.56
N VAL A 107 3.45 1.96 -6.54
CA VAL A 107 4.82 2.47 -6.64
C VAL A 107 5.20 3.29 -5.42
N LEU A 108 4.37 4.24 -4.98
CA LEU A 108 4.67 5.07 -3.81
C LEU A 108 4.75 4.24 -2.51
N VAL A 109 3.86 3.24 -2.35
CA VAL A 109 3.87 2.36 -1.18
C VAL A 109 5.15 1.51 -1.16
N LEU A 110 5.52 0.90 -2.27
CA LEU A 110 6.73 0.07 -2.33
C LEU A 110 8.01 0.90 -2.18
N HIS A 111 8.11 2.00 -2.94
CA HIS A 111 9.33 2.80 -2.99
C HIS A 111 9.54 3.63 -1.71
N HIS A 112 8.52 4.37 -1.26
CA HIS A 112 8.69 5.29 -0.12
C HIS A 112 8.36 4.66 1.23
N PHE A 113 7.35 3.79 1.31
CA PHE A 113 6.94 3.19 2.59
C PHE A 113 7.68 1.88 2.89
N CYS A 114 7.92 1.04 1.89
CA CYS A 114 8.68 -0.20 2.04
C CYS A 114 10.18 -0.05 1.75
N HIS A 115 10.62 1.14 1.34
CA HIS A 115 12.03 1.47 1.06
C HIS A 115 12.69 0.57 0.00
N LEU A 116 11.91 0.03 -0.94
CA LEU A 116 12.40 -0.76 -2.07
C LEU A 116 13.11 0.16 -3.08
N SER A 117 14.15 -0.36 -3.74
CA SER A 117 14.76 0.38 -4.85
C SER A 117 13.81 0.47 -6.05
N VAL A 118 14.14 1.33 -7.04
CA VAL A 118 13.37 1.43 -8.29
C VAL A 118 13.37 0.10 -9.03
N VAL A 119 14.49 -0.63 -9.02
CA VAL A 119 14.63 -1.94 -9.67
C VAL A 119 13.76 -2.97 -8.97
N ASP A 120 13.86 -3.06 -7.64
CA ASP A 120 13.06 -4.02 -6.87
C ASP A 120 11.55 -3.73 -7.00
N THR A 121 11.17 -2.45 -7.02
CA THR A 121 9.78 -2.04 -7.24
C THR A 121 9.29 -2.43 -8.63
N ALA A 122 10.15 -2.32 -9.64
CA ALA A 122 9.85 -2.73 -11.01
C ALA A 122 9.61 -4.24 -11.07
N ASP A 123 10.47 -5.03 -10.44
CA ASP A 123 10.37 -6.49 -10.35
C ASP A 123 9.09 -6.93 -9.62
N VAL A 124 8.80 -6.32 -8.47
CA VAL A 124 7.58 -6.58 -7.67
C VAL A 124 6.30 -6.35 -8.47
N LEU A 125 6.27 -5.29 -9.29
CA LEU A 125 5.07 -4.91 -10.05
C LEU A 125 5.01 -5.48 -11.47
N GLY A 126 6.08 -6.12 -11.94
CA GLY A 126 6.22 -6.55 -13.34
C GLY A 126 6.20 -5.37 -14.31
N LEU A 127 6.89 -4.29 -13.95
CA LEU A 127 7.02 -3.06 -14.73
C LEU A 127 8.48 -2.84 -15.16
N ASP A 128 8.70 -1.94 -16.12
CA ASP A 128 10.03 -1.45 -16.45
C ASP A 128 10.46 -0.37 -15.45
N ALA A 129 11.76 -0.27 -15.12
CA ALA A 129 12.28 0.76 -14.22
C ALA A 129 11.90 2.19 -14.66
N GLY A 130 11.91 2.46 -15.97
CA GLY A 130 11.48 3.75 -16.51
C GLY A 130 10.00 4.06 -16.22
N LYS A 131 9.12 3.05 -16.27
CA LYS A 131 7.70 3.20 -15.92
C LYS A 131 7.51 3.42 -14.42
N VAL A 132 8.37 2.83 -13.58
CA VAL A 132 8.33 3.07 -12.14
C VAL A 132 8.58 4.54 -11.85
N THR A 133 9.64 5.14 -12.42
CA THR A 133 9.94 6.56 -12.25
C THR A 133 8.84 7.47 -12.81
N GLU A 134 8.24 7.10 -13.94
CA GLU A 134 7.09 7.83 -14.51
C GLU A 134 5.88 7.79 -13.56
N TYR A 135 5.49 6.60 -13.08
CA TYR A 135 4.39 6.44 -12.14
C TYR A 135 4.67 7.07 -10.77
N GLU A 136 5.93 7.11 -10.34
CA GLU A 136 6.37 7.80 -9.14
C GLU A 136 6.17 9.31 -9.30
N ALA A 137 6.69 9.90 -10.38
CA ALA A 137 6.55 11.33 -10.66
C ALA A 137 5.07 11.73 -10.79
N ASP A 138 4.28 10.97 -11.56
CA ASP A 138 2.85 11.19 -11.72
C ASP A 138 2.10 11.03 -10.38
N GLY A 139 2.48 10.01 -9.60
CA GLY A 139 1.92 9.74 -8.29
C GLY A 139 2.17 10.87 -7.30
N LEU A 140 3.40 11.36 -7.22
CA LEU A 140 3.78 12.49 -6.36
C LEU A 140 3.10 13.79 -6.80
N ALA A 141 3.02 14.06 -8.11
CA ALA A 141 2.32 15.24 -8.64
C ALA A 141 0.83 15.21 -8.30
N ALA A 142 0.16 14.08 -8.52
CA ALA A 142 -1.25 13.90 -8.16
C ALA A 142 -1.46 13.98 -6.65
N PHE A 143 -0.57 13.39 -5.85
CA PHE A 143 -0.63 13.40 -4.39
C PHE A 143 -0.49 14.83 -3.83
N ALA A 144 0.47 15.60 -4.34
CA ALA A 144 0.65 17.00 -3.98
C ALA A 144 -0.58 17.85 -4.33
N GLY A 145 -1.17 17.64 -5.52
CA GLY A 145 -2.39 18.32 -5.93
C GLY A 145 -3.59 18.02 -5.03
N LEU A 146 -3.76 16.77 -4.61
CA LEU A 146 -4.83 16.34 -3.70
C LEU A 146 -4.67 16.95 -2.30
N LEU A 147 -3.45 16.95 -1.76
CA LEU A 147 -3.17 17.59 -0.47
C LEU A 147 -3.42 19.09 -0.52
N ALA A 148 -2.97 19.78 -1.58
CA ALA A 148 -3.19 21.21 -1.75
C ALA A 148 -4.69 21.57 -1.87
N ALA A 149 -5.49 20.71 -2.50
CA ALA A 149 -6.93 20.91 -2.62
C ALA A 149 -7.69 20.72 -1.29
N THR A 150 -7.10 20.01 -0.33
CA THR A 150 -7.74 19.70 0.96
C THR A 150 -7.26 20.60 2.09
N GLN A 151 -6.13 21.30 1.91
CA GLN A 151 -5.73 22.43 2.74
C GLN A 151 -6.71 23.60 2.48
N PRO A 152 -7.48 24.08 3.47
CA PRO A 152 -8.27 25.29 3.28
C PRO A 152 -7.31 26.45 2.98
N ALA A 153 -7.67 27.28 2.00
CA ALA A 153 -6.93 28.48 1.63
C ALA A 153 -6.88 29.46 2.81
N GLY A 154 -5.95 29.26 3.74
CA GLY A 154 -5.95 29.99 5.01
C GLY A 154 -4.96 29.48 6.06
N ALA A 155 -3.77 29.06 5.64
CA ALA A 155 -2.63 28.91 6.54
C ALA A 155 -1.36 29.27 5.76
N ARG A 156 -1.05 30.56 5.73
CA ARG A 156 0.26 31.10 5.34
C ARG A 156 0.80 31.89 6.51
#